data_AF-A0A1X3RKF0-F1
#
_entry.id   AF-A0A1X3RKF0-F1
#
_cell.length_a   1.000
_cell.length_b   1.000
_cell.length_c   1.000
_cell.angle_alpha   90.00
_cell.angle_beta   90.00
_cell.angle_gamma   90.00
#
_symmetry.space_group_name_H-M   'P 1'
#
loop_
_entity.id
_entity.type
_entity.pdbx_description
1 polymer ?
#
loop_
_entity_poly.entity_id
_entity_poly.type
_entity_poly.pdbx_seq_one_letter_code
_entity_poly.pdbx_strand_id
1 'polypeptide(L)' 'MYILEKKDAEKMLFELLKRTLKKQSDIDFLMDLARKNEHSIPMKGIRNKYDGMEKNMLTEKDLDDLDTLMHFYGP' A
#
# COMPACT_ATOMS: atom_id res chain seq x y z
N MET A 1 -7.74 -21.20 2.82
CA MET A 1 -7.75 -19.76 3.17
C MET A 1 -6.56 -19.15 2.45
N TYR A 2 -6.80 -18.33 1.43
CA TYR A 2 -5.69 -17.65 0.74
C TYR A 2 -5.12 -16.64 1.74
N ILE A 3 -3.81 -16.71 2.00
CA ILE A 3 -3.11 -15.76 2.87
C ILE A 3 -2.14 -15.03 1.95
N LEU A 4 -2.25 -13.71 1.90
CA LEU A 4 -1.24 -12.89 1.25
C LEU A 4 -0.08 -12.70 2.22
N GLU A 5 1.08 -13.29 1.95
CA GLU A 5 2.26 -13.14 2.82
C GLU A 5 2.73 -11.68 2.89
N LYS A 6 3.30 -11.28 4.03
CA LYS A 6 3.73 -9.89 4.25
C LYS A 6 4.70 -9.40 3.20
N LYS A 7 5.66 -10.23 2.79
CA LYS A 7 6.65 -9.86 1.76
C LYS A 7 6.00 -9.62 0.40
N ASP A 8 5.00 -10.42 0.04
CA ASP A 8 4.25 -10.25 -1.19
C ASP A 8 3.35 -9.01 -1.13
N ALA A 9 2.72 -8.76 0.02
CA ALA A 9 1.95 -7.55 0.27
C ALA A 9 2.80 -6.27 0.24
N GLU A 10 4.01 -6.29 0.83
CA GLU A 10 4.96 -5.17 0.76
C GLU A 10 5.39 -4.89 -0.68
N LYS A 11 5.64 -5.94 -1.47
CA LYS A 11 5.98 -5.80 -2.89
C LYS A 11 4.81 -5.25 -3.71
N MET A 12 3.60 -5.77 -3.49
CA MET A 12 2.38 -5.28 -4.11
C MET A 12 2.14 -3.81 -3.77
N LEU A 13 2.25 -3.45 -2.49
CA LEU A 13 2.15 -2.07 -2.02
C LEU A 13 3.20 -1.18 -2.70
N PHE A 14 4.47 -1.60 -2.73
CA PHE A 14 5.52 -0.81 -3.37
C PHE A 14 5.24 -0.53 -4.85
N GLU A 15 4.83 -1.55 -5.61
CA GLU A 15 4.51 -1.38 -7.03
C GLU A 15 3.26 -0.52 -7.25
N LEU A 16 2.24 -0.67 -6.40
CA LEU A 16 1.08 0.21 -6.41
C LEU A 16 1.51 1.67 -6.20
N LEU A 17 2.25 1.95 -5.12
CA LEU A 17 2.70 3.30 -4.77
C LEU A 17 3.56 3.92 -5.88
N LYS A 18 4.43 3.12 -6.53
CA LYS A 18 5.27 3.59 -7.64
C LYS A 18 4.48 3.99 -8.88
N ARG A 19 3.33 3.35 -9.13
CA ARG A 19 2.45 3.70 -10.25
C ARG A 19 1.58 4.91 -9.92
N THR A 20 1.09 4.98 -8.69
CA THR A 20 0.03 5.92 -8.31
C THR A 20 0.54 7.22 -7.71
N LEU A 21 1.67 7.24 -7.00
CA LEU A 21 2.22 8.46 -6.39
C LEU A 21 3.18 9.18 -7.33
N LYS A 22 3.16 10.52 -7.29
CA LYS A 22 4.07 11.34 -8.10
C LYS A 22 5.43 11.59 -7.45
N LYS A 23 5.50 11.52 -6.12
CA LYS A 23 6.69 11.89 -5.34
C LYS A 23 7.34 10.66 -4.71
N GLN A 24 8.64 10.47 -4.96
CA GLN A 24 9.39 9.35 -4.37
C GLN A 24 9.40 9.41 -2.84
N SER A 25 9.46 10.62 -2.26
CA SER A 25 9.43 10.81 -0.79
C SER A 25 8.17 10.26 -0.14
N ASP A 26 7.03 10.32 -0.84
CA ASP A 26 5.76 9.82 -0.34
C ASP A 26 5.75 8.28 -0.36
N ILE A 27 6.35 7.68 -1.38
CA ILE A 27 6.54 6.23 -1.49
C ILE A 27 7.43 5.73 -0.34
N ASP A 28 8.59 6.37 -0.14
CA ASP A 28 9.56 5.98 0.88
C ASP A 28 8.92 6.05 2.27
N PHE A 29 8.20 7.13 2.56
CA PHE A 29 7.49 7.31 3.82
C PHE A 29 6.45 6.22 4.09
N LEU A 30 5.63 5.86 3.09
CA LEU A 30 4.62 4.82 3.26
C LEU A 30 5.24 3.42 3.37
N MET A 31 6.34 3.14 2.66
CA MET A 31 7.06 1.87 2.77
C MET A 31 7.75 1.70 4.12
N ASP A 32 8.29 2.78 4.70
CA ASP A 32 8.83 2.75 6.06
C ASP A 32 7.75 2.43 7.09
N LEU A 33 6.54 2.99 6.93
CA LEU A 33 5.40 2.64 7.78
C LEU A 33 4.98 1.18 7.61
N ALA A 34 4.98 0.67 6.38
CA ALA A 34 4.64 -0.72 6.08
C ALA A 34 5.60 -1.71 6.74
N ARG A 35 6.89 -1.38 6.78
CA ARG A 35 7.96 -2.25 7.30
C ARG A 35 8.16 -2.15 8.81
N LYS A 36 7.57 -1.15 9.46
CA LYS A 36 7.77 -0.85 10.89
C LYS A 36 7.35 -1.99 11.82
N ASN A 37 6.39 -2.81 11.41
CA ASN A 37 5.96 -3.98 12.17
C ASN A 37 6.48 -5.25 11.48
N GLU A 38 7.01 -6.20 12.24
CA GLU A 38 7.54 -7.45 11.69
C GLU A 38 6.46 -8.38 11.17
N HIS A 39 5.24 -8.31 11.73
CA HIS A 39 4.17 -9.29 11.52
C HIS A 39 2.97 -8.75 10.74
N SER A 40 2.87 -7.44 10.52
CA SER A 40 1.72 -6.85 9.84
C SER A 40 2.09 -5.58 9.07
N ILE A 41 1.19 -5.15 8.19
CA ILE A 41 1.24 -3.89 7.45
C ILE A 41 0.05 -3.06 7.93
N PRO A 42 0.25 -1.85 8.48
CA PRO A 42 -0.85 -1.03 8.99
C PRO A 42 -1.63 -0.35 7.85
N MET A 43 -2.32 -1.13 7.00
CA MET A 43 -2.92 -0.62 5.75
C MET A 43 -3.97 0.45 5.98
N LYS A 44 -4.75 0.41 7.07
CA LYS A 44 -5.66 1.52 7.45
C LYS A 44 -4.93 2.86 7.59
N GLY A 45 -3.77 2.84 8.27
CA GLY A 45 -2.96 4.04 8.49
C GLY A 45 -2.26 4.51 7.22
N ILE A 46 -1.77 3.56 6.42
CA ILE A 46 -1.16 3.83 5.11
C ILE A 46 -2.21 4.44 4.17
N ARG A 47 -3.42 3.88 4.10
CA ARG A 47 -4.51 4.37 3.25
C ARG A 47 -4.90 5.80 3.59
N ASN A 48 -5.09 6.10 4.87
CA ASN A 48 -5.42 7.46 5.32
C ASN A 48 -4.39 8.49 4.83
N LYS A 49 -3.09 8.16 4.94
CA LYS A 49 -2.00 9.03 4.48
C LYS A 49 -1.94 9.12 2.96
N TYR A 50 -2.05 7.98 2.28
CA TYR A 50 -2.11 7.87 0.83
C TYR A 50 -3.25 8.69 0.22
N ASP A 51 -4.40 8.77 0.88
CA ASP A 51 -5.56 9.52 0.38
C ASP A 51 -5.27 11.03 0.24
N GLY A 52 -4.44 11.60 1.12
CA GLY A 52 -4.02 13.00 1.08
C GLY A 52 -2.80 13.31 0.19
N MET A 53 -2.20 12.31 -0.46
CA MET A 53 -0.99 12.49 -1.27
C MET A 53 -1.30 12.84 -2.73
N GLU A 54 -0.33 13.42 -3.42
CA GLU A 54 -0.46 13.75 -4.84
C GLU A 54 -0.32 12.49 -5.70
N LYS A 55 -1.36 12.20 -6.49
CA LYS A 55 -1.50 10.96 -7.24
C LYS A 55 -1.69 11.19 -8.74
N ASN A 56 -1.29 10.19 -9.52
CA ASN A 56 -1.73 10.01 -10.90
C ASN A 56 -3.20 9.55 -10.94
N MET A 57 -3.80 9.56 -12.13
CA MET A 57 -5.11 8.93 -12.32
C MET A 57 -5.00 7.43 -12.02
N LEU A 58 -5.86 6.94 -11.14
CA LEU A 58 -5.87 5.53 -10.74
C LEU A 58 -6.51 4.67 -11.83
N THR A 59 -5.93 3.51 -12.08
CA THR A 59 -6.51 2.48 -12.94
C THR A 59 -7.39 1.53 -12.12
N GLU A 60 -8.24 0.73 -12.78
CA GLU A 60 -9.00 -0.34 -12.12
C GLU A 60 -8.08 -1.31 -11.36
N LYS A 61 -6.92 -1.64 -11.93
CA LYS A 61 -5.92 -2.49 -11.27
C LYS A 61 -5.39 -1.86 -9.98
N ASP A 62 -5.18 -0.54 -9.97
CA ASP A 62 -4.68 0.13 -8.75
C ASP A 62 -5.72 0.11 -7.63
N LEU A 63 -7.01 0.20 -7.99
CA LEU A 63 -8.11 0.04 -7.05
C LEU A 63 -8.20 -1.39 -6.52
N ASP A 64 -8.07 -2.39 -7.39
CA ASP A 64 -8.08 -3.82 -7.01
C ASP A 64 -6.90 -4.19 -6.10
N ASP A 65 -5.70 -3.71 -6.42
CA ASP A 65 -4.51 -3.89 -5.56
C ASP A 65 -4.73 -3.23 -4.18
N LEU A 66 -5.33 -2.02 -4.14
CA LEU A 66 -5.66 -1.33 -2.88
C LEU A 66 -6.67 -2.11 -2.05
N ASP A 67 -7.75 -2.60 -2.67
CA ASP A 67 -8.80 -3.36 -2.00
C ASP A 67 -8.28 -4.70 -1.50
N THR A 68 -7.42 -5.37 -2.27
CA THR A 68 -6.72 -6.59 -1.86
C THR A 68 -5.87 -6.34 -0.62
N LEU A 69 -5.04 -5.29 -0.61
CA LEU A 69 -4.22 -4.94 0.56
C LEU A 69 -5.07 -4.58 1.78
N MET A 70 -6.17 -3.86 1.58
CA MET A 70 -7.12 -3.52 2.65
C MET A 70 -7.86 -4.75 3.20
N HIS A 71 -8.17 -5.73 2.36
CA HIS A 71 -8.80 -6.98 2.80
C HIS A 71 -7.90 -7.78 3.75
N PHE A 72 -6.62 -7.93 3.40
CA PHE A 72 -5.68 -8.76 4.17
C PHE A 72 -5.04 -8.05 5.36
N TYR A 73 -4.81 -6.74 5.25
CA TYR A 73 -4.01 -5.97 6.22
C TYR A 73 -4.73 -4.72 6.76
N GLY A 74 -5.99 -4.52 6.37
CA GLY A 74 -6.84 -3.46 6.88
C GLY A 74 -7.53 -3.78 8.21
N PRO A 75 -8.03 -5.01 8.50
CA PRO A 75 -8.66 -5.33 9.79
C PRO A 75 -7.78 -4.96 10.99
#